data_AF-A0A6C0LSD1-F1
#
_entry.id   AF-A0A6C0LSD1-F1
#
_cell.length_a   1.000
_cell.length_b   1.000
_cell.length_c   1.000
_cell.angle_alpha   90.00
_cell.angle_beta   90.00
_cell.angle_gamma   90.00
#
_symmetry.space_group_name_H-M   'P 1'
#
loop_
_entity.id
_entity.type
_entity.pdbx_description
1 polymer ?
#
loop_
_entity_poly.entity_id
_entity_poly.type
_entity_poly.pdbx_seq_one_letter_code
_entity_poly.pdbx_strand_id
1 'polypeptide(L)'
;MSFYDYHNQLINNISKDNNELLSISLIQYKYDNVDIFDILPQEVIFVINCSDLVMENKIKQIREGIINCLKKMPLNQSYKFNILQYGSKFVFFSKKMLIANAENINKAIEYCQTIKEKSGIAKTFNALNAVLRQSKIAILITNEDIVYDQELHKICKQFLKLSVLKIDNHMVNNINR
;
A
#
# COMPACT_ATOMS: atom_id res chain seq x y z
N MET A 1 -10.33 5.92 15.76
CA MET A 1 -9.57 4.74 15.31
C MET A 1 -8.24 5.25 14.76
N SER A 2 -7.12 4.74 15.24
CA SER A 2 -5.78 5.23 14.89
C SER A 2 -5.27 4.64 13.55
N PHE A 3 -4.25 5.26 12.95
CA PHE A 3 -3.56 4.69 11.79
C PHE A 3 -3.00 3.28 12.09
N TYR A 4 -2.59 3.02 13.34
CA TYR A 4 -2.11 1.71 13.78
C TYR A 4 -3.23 0.66 13.74
N ASP A 5 -4.44 1.02 14.18
CA ASP A 5 -5.61 0.14 14.09
C ASP A 5 -5.99 -0.13 12.64
N TYR A 6 -5.95 0.90 11.79
CA TYR A 6 -6.23 0.79 10.36
C TYR A 6 -5.21 -0.11 9.63
N HIS A 7 -3.94 0.02 9.98
CA HIS A 7 -2.85 -0.81 9.48
C HIS A 7 -3.02 -2.28 9.88
N ASN A 8 -3.29 -2.56 11.15
CA ASN A 8 -3.56 -3.93 11.62
C ASN A 8 -4.82 -4.50 10.98
N GLN A 9 -5.81 -3.68 10.70
CA GLN A 9 -7.01 -4.09 9.99
C GLN A 9 -6.75 -4.38 8.50
N LEU A 10 -5.88 -3.62 7.81
CA LEU A 10 -5.45 -3.93 6.44
C LEU A 10 -4.78 -5.31 6.40
N ILE A 11 -3.83 -5.54 7.31
CA ILE A 11 -3.14 -6.82 7.48
C ILE A 11 -4.16 -7.96 7.67
N ASN A 12 -5.08 -7.80 8.62
CA ASN A 12 -6.07 -8.82 8.95
C ASN A 12 -7.11 -9.06 7.85
N ASN A 13 -7.46 -8.05 7.05
CA ASN A 13 -8.41 -8.23 5.94
C ASN A 13 -7.72 -8.91 4.75
N ILE A 14 -6.45 -8.57 4.49
CA ILE A 14 -5.66 -9.18 3.42
C ILE A 14 -5.35 -10.65 3.76
N SER A 15 -5.04 -10.96 5.02
CA SER A 15 -4.69 -12.32 5.46
C SER A 15 -5.86 -13.30 5.61
N LYS A 16 -7.13 -12.86 5.51
CA LYS A 16 -8.29 -13.69 5.88
C LYS A 16 -8.99 -14.41 4.74
N ASP A 17 -8.62 -14.15 3.48
CA ASP A 17 -9.47 -14.58 2.36
C ASP A 17 -9.09 -15.89 1.66
N ASN A 18 -8.00 -16.58 2.00
CA ASN A 18 -7.73 -17.97 1.54
C ASN A 18 -6.71 -18.61 2.49
N ASN A 19 -6.58 -19.94 2.50
CA ASN A 19 -5.61 -20.72 3.28
C ASN A 19 -4.11 -20.42 2.97
N GLU A 20 -3.76 -19.21 2.53
CA GLU A 20 -2.42 -18.77 2.17
C GLU A 20 -1.92 -17.73 3.19
N LEU A 21 -0.77 -18.01 3.82
CA LEU A 21 -0.09 -17.06 4.70
C LEU A 21 0.56 -15.95 3.88
N LEU A 22 0.07 -14.72 4.01
CA LEU A 22 0.69 -13.53 3.40
C LEU A 22 1.81 -13.03 4.32
N SER A 23 3.04 -12.99 3.80
CA SER A 23 4.19 -12.51 4.57
C SER A 23 4.21 -10.97 4.58
N ILE A 24 4.00 -10.37 5.75
CA ILE A 24 4.09 -8.92 5.90
C ILE A 24 5.48 -8.58 6.44
N SER A 25 6.35 -8.06 5.57
CA SER A 25 7.65 -7.53 5.96
C SER A 25 7.51 -6.07 6.40
N LEU A 26 7.36 -5.87 7.71
CA LEU A 26 7.36 -4.54 8.31
C LEU A 26 8.77 -3.97 8.41
N ILE A 27 9.12 -3.04 7.51
CA ILE A 27 10.30 -2.20 7.67
C ILE A 27 9.85 -0.85 8.23
N GLN A 28 9.80 -0.74 9.57
CA GLN A 28 9.54 0.54 10.23
C GLN A 28 10.86 1.29 10.45
N TYR A 29 11.03 2.43 9.79
CA TYR A 29 12.06 3.40 10.20
C TYR A 29 11.47 4.27 11.30
N LYS A 30 11.73 3.92 12.57
CA LYS A 30 11.43 4.81 13.69
C LYS A 30 12.47 5.94 13.72
N TYR A 31 12.01 7.18 13.74
CA TYR A 31 12.81 8.30 14.23
C TYR A 31 12.74 8.29 15.75
N ASP A 32 13.90 8.24 16.39
CA ASP A 32 14.00 8.41 17.84
C ASP A 32 13.65 9.85 18.22
N ASN A 33 12.78 9.99 19.23
CA ASN A 33 12.53 11.19 20.03
C ASN A 33 11.72 12.35 19.41
N VAL A 34 10.44 12.14 19.10
CA VAL A 34 9.35 13.13 19.35
C VAL A 34 8.05 12.34 19.52
N ASP A 35 7.18 12.72 20.47
CA ASP A 35 5.80 12.23 20.56
C ASP A 35 4.97 12.76 19.36
N ILE A 36 5.18 12.17 18.19
CA ILE A 36 4.63 12.60 16.88
C ILE A 36 3.16 12.19 16.68
N PHE A 37 2.58 11.45 17.61
CA PHE A 37 1.27 10.82 17.44
C PHE A 37 0.08 11.79 17.48
N ASP A 38 0.24 13.00 18.00
CA ASP A 38 -0.86 13.96 18.20
C ASP A 38 -0.96 15.11 17.18
N ILE A 39 -0.04 15.23 16.20
CA ILE A 39 0.02 16.43 15.34
C ILE A 39 -0.13 16.15 13.83
N LEU A 40 -0.06 14.90 13.35
CA LEU A 40 -0.10 14.67 11.91
C LEU A 40 -1.52 14.46 11.37
N PRO A 41 -1.97 15.25 10.37
CA PRO A 41 -3.08 14.85 9.53
C PRO A 41 -2.76 13.44 9.00
N GLN A 42 -3.65 12.48 9.25
CA GLN A 42 -3.40 11.10 8.87
C GLN A 42 -3.52 10.98 7.36
N GLU A 43 -2.39 11.15 6.69
CA GLU A 43 -2.28 11.07 5.24
C GLU A 43 -1.57 9.78 4.84
N VAL A 44 -2.06 9.10 3.80
CA VAL A 44 -1.50 7.83 3.35
C VAL A 44 -1.58 7.66 1.84
N ILE A 45 -0.50 7.18 1.22
CA ILE A 45 -0.51 6.78 -0.19
C ILE A 45 -0.46 5.25 -0.29
N PHE A 46 -1.46 4.66 -0.92
CA PHE A 46 -1.44 3.25 -1.31
C PHE A 46 -0.64 3.11 -2.60
N VAL A 47 0.48 2.40 -2.54
CA VAL A 47 1.41 2.20 -3.65
C VAL A 47 1.29 0.77 -4.12
N ILE A 48 0.83 0.57 -5.34
CA ILE A 48 0.41 -0.74 -5.85
C ILE A 48 1.34 -1.17 -6.97
N ASN A 49 2.07 -2.26 -6.76
CA ASN A 49 2.79 -2.90 -7.84
C ASN A 49 1.82 -3.68 -8.74
N CYS A 50 1.83 -3.36 -10.02
CA CYS A 50 1.01 -3.98 -11.07
C CYS A 50 1.88 -4.58 -12.19
N SER A 51 3.19 -4.80 -12.01
CA SER A 51 4.07 -5.42 -13.02
C SER A 51 3.69 -6.87 -13.35
N ASP A 52 4.23 -7.38 -14.48
CA ASP A 52 3.98 -8.71 -15.11
C ASP A 52 4.15 -9.96 -14.22
N LEU A 53 4.58 -9.80 -12.97
CA LEU A 53 4.66 -10.93 -12.03
C LEU A 53 3.40 -11.05 -11.17
N VAL A 54 2.46 -10.09 -11.25
CA VAL A 54 1.21 -10.09 -10.47
C VAL A 54 0.14 -10.94 -11.14
N MET A 55 0.21 -12.25 -10.90
CA MET A 55 -0.85 -13.21 -11.30
C MET A 55 -2.24 -12.62 -11.07
N GLU A 56 -3.14 -12.76 -12.04
CA GLU A 56 -4.48 -12.12 -12.08
C GLU A 56 -5.27 -12.23 -10.75
N ASN A 57 -5.16 -13.38 -10.05
CA ASN A 57 -5.77 -13.62 -8.74
C ASN A 57 -5.23 -12.67 -7.63
N LYS A 58 -3.96 -12.29 -7.68
CA LYS A 58 -3.34 -11.38 -6.70
C LYS A 58 -3.81 -9.95 -6.89
N ILE A 59 -3.96 -9.47 -8.13
CA ILE A 59 -4.51 -8.13 -8.38
C ILE A 59 -5.94 -8.01 -7.83
N LYS A 60 -6.75 -9.07 -7.94
CA LYS A 60 -8.07 -9.10 -7.30
C LYS A 60 -7.98 -8.90 -5.79
N GLN A 61 -7.13 -9.66 -5.09
CA GLN A 61 -6.95 -9.53 -3.64
C GLN A 61 -6.43 -8.15 -3.23
N ILE A 62 -5.46 -7.60 -3.99
CA ILE A 62 -4.96 -6.23 -3.78
C ILE A 62 -6.09 -5.21 -3.86
N ARG A 63 -6.91 -5.28 -4.92
CA ARG A 63 -8.04 -4.38 -5.11
C ARG A 63 -9.02 -4.47 -3.95
N GLU A 64 -9.40 -5.69 -3.56
CA GLU A 64 -10.34 -5.93 -2.47
C GLU A 64 -9.79 -5.43 -1.12
N GLY A 65 -8.51 -5.67 -0.83
CA GLY A 65 -7.84 -5.16 0.36
C GLY A 65 -7.85 -3.64 0.45
N ILE A 66 -7.51 -2.96 -0.65
CA ILE A 66 -7.51 -1.49 -0.70
C ILE A 66 -8.93 -0.93 -0.61
N ILE A 67 -9.89 -1.50 -1.33
CA ILE A 67 -11.30 -1.09 -1.27
C ILE A 67 -11.83 -1.22 0.16
N ASN A 68 -11.54 -2.33 0.84
CA ASN A 68 -11.91 -2.53 2.23
C ASN A 68 -11.29 -1.49 3.16
N CYS A 69 -10.06 -1.10 2.88
CA CYS A 69 -9.41 0.01 3.59
C CYS A 69 -10.11 1.33 3.32
N LEU A 70 -10.35 1.70 2.06
CA LEU A 70 -11.03 2.95 1.71
C LEU A 70 -12.40 3.06 2.38
N LYS A 71 -13.19 1.97 2.36
CA LYS A 71 -14.51 1.91 3.03
C LYS A 71 -14.47 2.12 4.54
N LYS A 72 -13.34 1.78 5.19
CA LYS A 72 -13.16 1.89 6.64
C LYS A 72 -12.40 3.16 7.05
N MET A 73 -11.95 3.96 6.09
CA MET A 73 -11.21 5.19 6.38
C MET A 73 -12.16 6.19 7.08
N PRO A 74 -11.75 6.79 8.21
CA PRO A 74 -12.57 7.78 8.89
C PRO A 74 -12.91 8.95 7.97
N LEU A 75 -14.20 9.25 7.84
CA LEU A 75 -14.67 10.34 6.99
C LEU A 75 -14.51 11.68 7.71
N ASN A 76 -13.36 12.33 7.54
CA ASN A 76 -13.12 13.67 8.09
C ASN A 76 -12.05 14.44 7.29
N GLN A 77 -11.93 15.74 7.55
CA GLN A 77 -11.03 16.65 6.82
C GLN A 77 -9.53 16.45 7.13
N SER A 78 -9.21 15.87 8.28
CA SER A 78 -7.84 15.61 8.73
C SER A 78 -7.22 14.36 8.10
N TYR A 79 -8.06 13.46 7.56
CA TYR A 79 -7.61 12.23 6.92
C TYR A 79 -7.52 12.45 5.43
N LYS A 80 -6.37 12.14 4.85
CA LYS A 80 -6.13 12.29 3.42
C LYS A 80 -5.55 11.03 2.82
N PHE A 81 -5.80 10.82 1.55
CA PHE A 81 -5.26 9.66 0.87
C PHE A 81 -4.94 9.95 -0.59
N ASN A 82 -4.12 9.08 -1.18
CA ASN A 82 -3.99 8.95 -2.62
C ASN A 82 -3.64 7.50 -2.97
N ILE A 83 -3.67 7.17 -4.25
CA ILE A 83 -3.34 5.85 -4.77
C ILE A 83 -2.35 6.06 -5.91
N LEU A 84 -1.26 5.30 -5.91
CA LEU A 84 -0.32 5.21 -7.02
C LEU A 84 -0.24 3.74 -7.44
N GLN A 85 -0.52 3.47 -8.71
CA GLN A 85 -0.21 2.17 -9.31
C GLN A 85 1.04 2.29 -10.18
N TYR A 86 1.89 1.27 -10.19
CA TYR A 86 3.10 1.27 -10.99
C TYR A 86 3.44 -0.10 -11.58
N GLY A 87 4.23 -0.08 -12.65
CA GLY A 87 4.95 -1.20 -13.23
C GLY A 87 6.19 -0.61 -13.88
N SER A 88 6.28 -0.65 -15.21
CA SER A 88 7.27 0.13 -15.98
C SER A 88 7.10 1.65 -15.86
N LYS A 89 5.87 2.11 -15.63
CA LYS A 89 5.49 3.51 -15.40
C LYS A 89 4.57 3.59 -14.19
N PHE A 90 4.50 4.74 -13.54
CA PHE A 90 3.57 4.99 -12.44
C PHE A 90 2.48 5.99 -12.83
N VAL A 91 1.31 5.87 -12.21
CA VAL A 91 0.18 6.77 -12.38
C VAL A 91 -0.48 6.98 -11.02
N PHE A 92 -0.66 8.24 -10.63
CA PHE A 92 -1.48 8.58 -9.47
C PHE A 92 -2.96 8.62 -9.86
N PHE A 93 -3.82 8.22 -8.92
CA PHE A 93 -5.25 8.45 -8.99
C PHE A 93 -5.59 9.95 -9.02
N SER A 94 -4.96 10.73 -8.14
CA SER A 94 -5.14 12.19 -8.07
C SER A 94 -3.80 12.92 -8.12
N LYS A 95 -3.79 14.15 -8.67
CA LYS A 95 -2.60 15.02 -8.68
C LYS A 95 -2.17 15.48 -7.28
N LYS A 96 -3.08 15.43 -6.29
CA LYS A 96 -2.86 15.84 -4.90
C LYS A 96 -3.55 14.89 -3.93
N MET A 97 -3.11 14.89 -2.67
CA MET A 97 -3.78 14.19 -1.58
C MET A 97 -5.24 14.65 -1.48
N LEU A 98 -6.16 13.68 -1.42
CA LEU A 98 -7.60 13.91 -1.33
C LEU A 98 -8.07 13.73 0.10
N ILE A 99 -8.99 14.58 0.54
CA ILE A 99 -9.67 14.42 1.82
C ILE A 99 -10.52 13.13 1.78
N ALA A 100 -10.51 12.36 2.87
CA ALA A 100 -11.37 11.21 3.08
C ALA A 100 -12.82 11.64 3.31
N ASN A 101 -13.52 12.01 2.23
CA ASN A 101 -14.97 12.22 2.23
C ASN A 101 -15.64 11.14 1.37
N ALA A 102 -16.96 10.98 1.50
CA ALA A 102 -17.70 9.93 0.81
C ALA A 102 -17.51 9.97 -0.73
N GLU A 103 -17.50 11.18 -1.31
CA GLU A 103 -17.32 11.36 -2.76
C GLU A 103 -15.96 10.88 -3.24
N ASN A 104 -14.87 11.32 -2.60
CA ASN A 104 -13.51 10.94 -2.97
C ASN A 104 -13.27 9.45 -2.74
N ILE A 105 -13.80 8.89 -1.64
CA ILE A 105 -13.72 7.46 -1.34
C ILE A 105 -14.42 6.63 -2.42
N ASN A 106 -15.63 7.02 -2.83
CA ASN A 106 -16.35 6.31 -3.89
C ASN A 106 -15.59 6.35 -5.22
N LYS A 107 -15.10 7.52 -5.64
CA LYS A 107 -14.26 7.66 -6.85
C LYS A 107 -12.99 6.82 -6.77
N ALA A 108 -12.38 6.72 -5.60
CA ALA A 108 -11.19 5.90 -5.38
C ALA A 108 -11.50 4.40 -5.43
N ILE A 109 -12.65 3.97 -4.91
CA ILE A 109 -13.13 2.59 -5.01
C ILE A 109 -13.37 2.21 -6.48
N GLU A 110 -14.06 3.06 -7.24
CA GLU A 110 -14.25 2.87 -8.68
C GLU A 110 -12.91 2.78 -9.41
N TYR A 111 -11.97 3.68 -9.10
CA TYR A 111 -10.61 3.62 -9.63
C TYR A 111 -9.93 2.28 -9.31
N CYS A 112 -10.00 1.80 -8.06
CA CYS A 112 -9.43 0.52 -7.67
C CYS A 112 -10.00 -0.64 -8.47
N GLN A 113 -11.30 -0.64 -8.79
CA GLN A 113 -11.92 -1.70 -9.60
C GLN A 113 -11.32 -1.78 -11.01
N THR A 114 -10.84 -0.66 -11.56
CA THR A 114 -10.19 -0.59 -12.88
C THR A 114 -8.72 -1.03 -12.89
N ILE A 115 -8.11 -1.24 -11.73
CA ILE A 115 -6.70 -1.64 -11.64
C ILE A 115 -6.53 -3.04 -12.24
N LYS A 116 -5.57 -3.16 -13.15
CA LYS A 116 -5.21 -4.38 -13.86
C LYS A 116 -3.70 -4.50 -13.93
N GLU A 117 -3.25 -5.68 -14.34
CA GLU A 117 -1.84 -5.95 -14.59
C GLU A 117 -1.33 -5.03 -15.70
N LYS A 118 -0.07 -4.66 -15.59
CA LYS A 118 0.63 -3.77 -16.50
C LYS A 118 1.92 -4.45 -16.92
N SER A 119 2.19 -4.37 -18.21
CA SER A 119 3.41 -4.95 -18.74
C SER A 119 4.71 -4.24 -18.35
N GLY A 120 5.73 -5.08 -18.21
CA GLY A 120 7.13 -4.79 -17.93
C GLY A 120 7.51 -4.75 -16.45
N ILE A 121 8.77 -4.37 -16.23
CA ILE A 121 9.48 -4.54 -14.96
C ILE A 121 9.07 -3.47 -13.95
N ALA A 122 8.85 -3.89 -12.70
CA ALA A 122 8.60 -2.98 -11.59
C ALA A 122 9.71 -1.92 -11.42
N LYS A 123 9.33 -0.65 -11.43
CA LYS A 123 10.22 0.49 -11.13
C LYS A 123 9.93 1.05 -9.73
N THR A 124 10.12 0.21 -8.71
CA THR A 124 9.81 0.53 -7.29
C THR A 124 10.51 1.80 -6.80
N PHE A 125 11.80 1.99 -7.12
CA PHE A 125 12.53 3.21 -6.76
C PHE A 125 11.84 4.47 -7.30
N ASN A 126 11.47 4.48 -8.58
CA ASN A 126 10.82 5.62 -9.23
C ASN A 126 9.44 5.90 -8.61
N ALA A 127 8.68 4.85 -8.32
CA ALA A 127 7.37 4.95 -7.68
C ALA A 127 7.50 5.57 -6.29
N LEU A 128 8.39 5.06 -5.43
CA LEU A 128 8.61 5.60 -4.08
C LEU A 128 9.14 7.04 -4.10
N ASN A 129 10.03 7.37 -5.05
CA ASN A 129 10.51 8.74 -5.22
C ASN A 129 9.37 9.70 -5.61
N ALA A 130 8.43 9.26 -6.45
CA ALA A 130 7.26 10.05 -6.81
C ALA A 130 6.30 10.23 -5.62
N VAL A 131 6.14 9.19 -4.79
CA VAL A 131 5.32 9.21 -3.57
C VAL A 131 5.86 10.22 -2.56
N LEU A 132 7.17 10.28 -2.35
CA LEU A 132 7.82 11.23 -1.43
C LEU A 132 7.56 12.71 -1.75
N ARG A 133 7.15 13.02 -2.99
CA ARG A 133 6.75 14.39 -3.39
C ARG A 133 5.37 14.79 -2.88
N GLN A 134 4.56 13.82 -2.46
CA GLN A 134 3.19 14.05 -1.98
C GLN A 134 3.00 13.67 -0.51
N SER A 135 3.66 12.62 -0.01
CA SER A 135 3.52 12.19 1.38
C SER A 135 4.77 11.47 1.89
N LYS A 136 4.99 11.56 3.20
CA LYS A 136 6.01 10.80 3.92
C LYS A 136 5.46 9.51 4.54
N ILE A 137 4.19 9.19 4.32
CA ILE A 137 3.53 7.98 4.81
C ILE A 137 2.96 7.19 3.63
N ALA A 138 3.42 5.95 3.46
CA ALA A 138 3.00 5.11 2.35
C ALA A 138 2.87 3.64 2.75
N ILE A 139 2.01 2.94 2.01
CA ILE A 139 1.82 1.50 2.09
C ILE A 139 2.11 0.93 0.70
N LEU A 140 3.26 0.29 0.55
CA LEU A 140 3.63 -0.43 -0.66
C LEU A 140 3.07 -1.84 -0.61
N ILE A 141 2.28 -2.19 -1.62
CA ILE A 141 1.69 -3.50 -1.81
C ILE A 141 2.30 -4.10 -3.06
N THR A 142 2.98 -5.21 -2.90
CA THR A 142 3.66 -5.91 -4.00
C THR A 142 3.60 -7.41 -3.78
N ASN A 143 3.87 -8.17 -4.81
CA ASN A 143 3.98 -9.62 -4.83
C ASN A 143 5.38 -10.07 -5.28
N GLU A 144 6.28 -9.12 -5.50
CA GLU A 144 7.66 -9.34 -5.90
C GLU A 144 8.58 -9.13 -4.69
N ASP A 145 9.71 -9.82 -4.69
CA ASP A 145 10.79 -9.50 -3.77
C ASP A 145 11.41 -8.15 -4.14
N ILE A 146 11.53 -7.28 -3.13
CA ILE A 146 12.18 -5.98 -3.31
C ILE A 146 13.67 -6.17 -3.07
N VAL A 147 14.47 -5.97 -4.12
CA VAL A 147 15.93 -5.91 -3.99
C VAL A 147 16.31 -4.55 -3.41
N TYR A 148 16.76 -4.55 -2.15
CA TYR A 148 17.20 -3.34 -1.46
C TYR A 148 18.66 -3.03 -1.78
N ASP A 149 18.88 -2.24 -2.82
CA ASP A 149 20.18 -1.60 -3.04
C ASP A 149 20.38 -0.35 -2.16
N GLN A 150 21.55 0.25 -2.25
CA GLN A 150 21.90 1.45 -1.47
C GLN A 150 21.00 2.65 -1.78
N GLU A 151 20.52 2.79 -3.01
CA GLU A 151 19.69 3.93 -3.42
C GLU A 151 18.27 3.79 -2.90
N LEU A 152 17.68 2.60 -3.05
CA LEU A 152 16.37 2.28 -2.52
C LEU A 152 16.36 2.41 -0.99
N HIS A 153 17.41 1.94 -0.32
CA HIS A 153 17.57 2.12 1.12
C HIS A 153 17.60 3.60 1.53
N LYS A 154 18.31 4.46 0.78
CA LYS A 154 18.33 5.92 1.03
C LYS A 154 16.95 6.55 0.85
N ILE A 155 16.18 6.14 -0.15
CA ILE A 155 14.81 6.65 -0.36
C ILE A 155 13.87 6.17 0.74
N CYS A 156 13.91 4.90 1.12
CA CYS A 156 13.06 4.35 2.17
C CYS A 156 13.24 5.10 3.52
N LYS A 157 14.46 5.53 3.84
CA LYS A 157 14.76 6.34 5.04
C LYS A 157 14.15 7.74 5.05
N GLN A 158 13.72 8.26 3.90
CA GLN A 158 13.08 9.58 3.82
C GLN A 158 11.60 9.56 4.15
N PHE A 159 10.98 8.38 4.27
CA PHE A 159 9.62 8.22 4.74
C PHE A 159 9.57 8.34 6.25
N LEU A 160 8.55 9.03 6.76
CA LEU A 160 8.19 8.96 8.17
C LEU A 160 7.66 7.55 8.50
N LYS A 161 6.91 6.97 7.57
CA LYS A 161 6.43 5.59 7.67
C LYS A 161 6.26 4.96 6.29
N LEU A 162 6.93 3.84 6.06
CA LEU A 162 6.74 3.02 4.88
C LEU A 162 6.40 1.61 5.34
N SER A 163 5.18 1.16 5.11
CA SER A 163 4.82 -0.26 5.29
C SER A 163 4.95 -0.98 3.96
N VAL A 164 5.58 -2.15 3.94
CA VAL A 164 5.65 -3.00 2.75
C VAL A 164 4.84 -4.27 3.02
N LEU A 165 3.82 -4.51 2.22
CA LEU A 165 3.02 -5.73 2.23
C LEU A 165 3.39 -6.55 1.01
N LYS A 166 3.95 -7.73 1.25
CA LYS A 166 4.22 -8.70 0.22
C LYS A 166 3.07 -9.71 0.15
N ILE A 167 2.59 -9.97 -1.06
CA ILE A 167 1.55 -10.95 -1.32
C ILE A 167 2.20 -12.20 -1.89
N ASP A 168 2.42 -13.16 -1.00
CA ASP A 168 3.00 -14.47 -1.30
C ASP A 168 1.94 -15.58 -1.31
N ASN A 169 2.14 -16.59 -2.17
CA ASN A 169 1.38 -17.82 -2.07
C ASN A 169 2.23 -18.80 -1.27
N HIS A 170 1.94 -18.99 0.00
CA HIS A 170 2.29 -20.25 0.62
C HIS A 170 1.18 -21.25 0.29
N MET A 171 1.43 -22.09 -0.72
CA MET A 171 0.69 -23.35 -0.85
C MET A 171 0.85 -24.09 0.47
N VAL A 172 -0.22 -24.16 1.27
CA VAL A 172 -0.27 -25.13 2.37
C VAL A 172 -0.28 -26.50 1.70
N ASN A 173 0.90 -27.12 1.62
CA ASN A 173 0.98 -28.55 1.43
C ASN A 173 0.25 -29.15 2.65
N ASN A 174 -1.01 -29.52 2.46
CA ASN A 174 -1.69 -30.44 3.36
C ASN A 174 -0.87 -31.74 3.34
N ILE A 175 0.09 -31.84 4.25
CA ILE A 175 0.66 -33.13 4.62
C ILE A 175 -0.45 -33.79 5.41
N ASN A 176 -1.27 -34.58 4.71
CA ASN A 176 -2.11 -35.59 5.34
C ASN A 176 -1.21 -36.42 6.27
N ARG A 177 -1.46 -36.32 7.58
CA ARG A 177 -1.04 -37.31 8.57
C ARG A 177 -2.29 -37.87 9.21
#